data_AF-A0A2A5HL80-F1
#
_entry.id   AF-A0A2A5HL80-F1
#
_cell.length_a   1.000
_cell.length_b   1.000
_cell.length_c   1.000
_cell.angle_alpha   90.00
_cell.angle_beta   90.00
_cell.angle_gamma   90.00
#
_symmetry.space_group_name_H-M   'P 1'
#
loop_
_entity.id
_entity.type
_entity.pdbx_description
1 polymer ?
#
loop_
_entity_poly.entity_id
_entity_poly.type
_entity_poly.pdbx_seq_one_letter_code
_entity_poly.pdbx_strand_id
1 'polypeptide(L)'
;MLKQILTNTKQALGSCYTAAQHYPLLLLFLLTLMPASKAQSSPSEVAASHAEPEIVKTYSAGWTPALLRYHRLALEQALDYSVAEYGPYRIEAYESLLMGARQTLALEEGELFQVNFITLPSFDNNDPKAKGVDINIPMHNGLLGLRKLIVRKSDYQRFNNSYSAEVFAKLRAGQVYQWPDVQVYHDSGIQVVKGVSTENLLNMLQQGRFDYLPLSVLEIETFLEKHKEQAKTLKILDNISVFYPIQAHASVTKSNKTLVARLQKGFAKAIENGDLNRIFHQEFKALVATLFAQDNHIFVLENTLLSAEENCQLIPEFIGKYFPKNKNIIYFEPKSLEKKDVRTNETKPNLAINNDLLGLRKMVIRKKDVARFTNIQSIDDFKSLRVGQRRQSSESKIYRASGIEVVSGRNIHQLLEMLRDRHFDYLPLSILDIEKFSADYENFSAELSIMDDLNIYYPISSHTNNAHVNIAQKKSAPSARLQDKGQASIDDNNDLNRLFQRSFKSVLDALNNKNSRVFILRNPDLSATHNCQLIPQFINEYFSKKSNIMHIR
;
A
#
# COMPACT_ATOMS: atom_id res chain seq x y z
N MET A 1 -7.23 41.39 40.36
CA MET A 1 -6.45 41.93 39.23
C MET A 1 -7.32 42.33 38.02
N LEU A 2 -8.28 41.53 37.54
CA LEU A 2 -9.21 41.99 36.46
C LEU A 2 -10.24 43.06 36.88
N LYS A 3 -10.57 43.20 38.17
CA LYS A 3 -11.41 44.31 38.67
C LYS A 3 -10.67 45.66 38.80
N GLN A 4 -9.34 45.66 38.80
CA GLN A 4 -8.54 46.90 38.88
C GLN A 4 -8.36 47.56 37.50
N ILE A 5 -8.38 46.77 36.43
CA ILE A 5 -8.19 47.26 35.05
C ILE A 5 -9.48 47.90 34.48
N LEU A 6 -10.65 47.45 34.93
CA LEU A 6 -11.96 48.00 34.52
C LEU A 6 -12.35 49.31 35.24
N THR A 7 -11.61 49.71 36.27
CA THR A 7 -11.88 50.95 37.01
C THR A 7 -11.06 52.13 36.48
N ASN A 8 -9.89 51.86 35.87
CA ASN A 8 -9.01 52.91 35.32
C ASN A 8 -9.35 53.34 33.87
N THR A 9 -10.18 52.59 33.15
CA THR A 9 -10.64 52.97 31.79
C THR A 9 -11.93 53.80 31.78
N LYS A 10 -12.64 53.91 32.90
CA LYS A 10 -13.83 54.78 33.04
C LYS A 10 -13.51 56.22 33.51
N GLN A 11 -12.26 56.52 33.84
CA GLN A 11 -11.85 57.85 34.33
C GLN A 11 -11.07 58.69 33.30
N ALA A 12 -10.81 58.16 32.11
CA ALA A 12 -10.10 58.85 31.01
C ALA A 12 -11.01 59.26 29.82
N LEU A 13 -12.32 58.99 29.91
CA LEU A 13 -13.31 59.30 28.86
C LEU A 13 -14.33 60.38 29.28
N GLY A 14 -14.06 61.09 30.38
CA GLY A 14 -14.98 62.04 30.99
C GLY A 14 -14.38 63.42 31.22
N SER A 15 -13.65 63.99 30.26
CA SER A 15 -13.26 65.41 30.29
C SER A 15 -12.62 65.83 28.96
N CYS A 16 -13.43 66.07 27.93
CA CYS A 16 -13.11 66.97 26.82
C CYS A 16 -14.40 67.30 26.06
N TYR A 17 -15.37 67.87 26.79
CA TYR A 17 -16.50 68.58 26.24
C TYR A 17 -16.64 69.86 27.05
N THR A 18 -15.99 70.93 26.61
CA THR A 18 -16.40 72.33 26.81
C THR A 18 -15.35 73.24 26.17
N ALA A 19 -15.79 74.06 25.21
CA ALA A 19 -15.21 75.32 24.72
C ALA A 19 -15.13 75.36 23.19
N ALA A 20 -16.29 75.29 22.54
CA ALA A 20 -16.49 75.89 21.23
C ALA A 20 -17.00 77.31 21.47
N GLN A 21 -16.14 78.33 21.33
CA GLN A 21 -16.51 79.68 20.90
C GLN A 21 -15.26 80.59 20.80
N HIS A 22 -15.08 81.13 19.59
CA HIS A 22 -14.30 82.32 19.19
C HIS A 22 -12.95 82.07 18.49
N TYR A 23 -12.72 82.89 17.46
CA TYR A 23 -11.57 83.01 16.53
C TYR A 23 -11.63 82.25 15.19
N PRO A 24 -12.28 82.81 14.16
CA PRO A 24 -12.08 82.41 12.77
C PRO A 24 -11.13 83.38 12.08
N LEU A 25 -9.81 83.35 12.31
CA LEU A 25 -8.82 84.11 11.51
C LEU A 25 -7.37 83.81 11.94
N LEU A 26 -6.92 82.56 11.86
CA LEU A 26 -5.47 82.25 12.04
C LEU A 26 -5.06 80.91 11.43
N LEU A 27 -5.52 80.63 10.21
CA LEU A 27 -5.17 79.39 9.48
C LEU A 27 -4.88 79.66 7.99
N LEU A 28 -4.26 80.82 7.71
CA LEU A 28 -3.89 81.25 6.35
C LEU A 28 -2.49 81.87 6.25
N PHE A 29 -1.60 81.64 7.23
CA PHE A 29 -0.25 82.23 7.20
C PHE A 29 0.88 81.32 7.72
N LEU A 30 0.75 79.99 7.57
CA LEU A 30 1.82 79.02 7.84
C LEU A 30 1.96 78.00 6.70
N LEU A 31 1.89 78.47 5.44
CA LEU A 31 2.02 77.65 4.24
C LEU A 31 3.14 78.09 3.29
N THR A 32 4.13 78.83 3.78
CA THR A 32 5.34 79.13 3.02
C THR A 32 6.55 79.08 3.95
N LEU A 33 7.27 77.95 3.90
CA LEU A 33 8.69 77.74 4.29
C LEU A 33 8.87 76.39 5.00
N MET A 34 8.86 75.29 4.25
CA MET A 34 9.67 74.10 4.58
C MET A 34 10.25 73.49 3.30
N PRO A 35 11.53 73.07 3.31
CA PRO A 35 12.26 72.66 2.12
C PRO A 35 11.74 71.32 1.59
N ALA A 36 11.78 71.17 0.27
CA ALA A 36 11.49 69.93 -0.43
C ALA A 36 12.45 68.81 0.02
N SER A 37 12.04 68.03 1.00
CA SER A 37 12.62 66.70 1.22
C SER A 37 11.94 65.76 0.23
N LYS A 38 12.71 65.18 -0.70
CA LYS A 38 12.26 64.06 -1.54
C LYS A 38 11.99 62.87 -0.62
N ALA A 39 10.77 62.78 -0.11
CA ALA A 39 10.22 61.53 0.37
C ALA A 39 9.90 60.69 -0.86
N GLN A 40 10.78 59.74 -1.14
CA GLN A 40 10.55 58.69 -2.12
C GLN A 40 9.48 57.77 -1.54
N SER A 41 8.22 58.09 -1.75
CA SER A 41 7.11 57.19 -1.47
C SER A 41 7.23 56.00 -2.40
N SER A 42 7.60 54.86 -1.86
CA SER A 42 7.49 53.54 -2.49
C SER A 42 6.06 53.38 -3.03
N PRO A 43 5.85 53.19 -4.35
CA PRO A 43 4.54 52.86 -4.88
C PRO A 43 4.31 51.36 -4.73
N SER A 44 4.01 50.90 -3.51
CA SER A 44 3.59 49.52 -3.26
C SER A 44 2.94 49.38 -1.91
N GLU A 45 1.74 49.94 -1.74
CA GLU A 45 0.83 49.47 -0.67
C GLU A 45 -0.65 49.86 -0.84
N VAL A 46 -1.07 50.52 -1.93
CA VAL A 46 -2.48 50.96 -2.10
C VAL A 46 -3.15 50.45 -3.40
N ALA A 47 -2.54 49.50 -4.12
CA ALA A 47 -3.10 48.94 -5.36
C ALA A 47 -3.68 47.52 -5.22
N ALA A 48 -4.11 47.12 -4.01
CA ALA A 48 -4.79 45.86 -3.77
C ALA A 48 -6.23 46.09 -3.28
N SER A 49 -7.07 46.66 -4.14
CA SER A 49 -8.51 46.76 -3.91
C SER A 49 -9.24 46.84 -5.25
N HIS A 50 -10.13 45.87 -5.51
CA HIS A 50 -11.06 45.74 -6.65
C HIS A 50 -10.69 44.87 -7.87
N ALA A 51 -9.93 43.77 -7.70
CA ALA A 51 -10.01 42.69 -8.70
C ALA A 51 -11.30 41.90 -8.45
N GLU A 52 -12.18 41.77 -9.45
CA GLU A 52 -13.34 40.88 -9.35
C GLU A 52 -12.88 39.43 -9.13
N PRO A 53 -13.55 38.66 -8.26
CA PRO A 53 -13.13 37.29 -7.95
C PRO A 53 -13.26 36.39 -9.17
N GLU A 54 -12.22 35.60 -9.46
CA GLU A 54 -12.29 34.54 -10.47
C GLU A 54 -13.33 33.49 -10.05
N ILE A 55 -14.28 33.18 -10.94
CA ILE A 55 -15.27 32.12 -10.71
C ILE A 55 -14.65 30.77 -11.07
N VAL A 56 -14.43 29.93 -10.06
CA VAL A 56 -13.94 28.56 -10.21
C VAL A 56 -15.12 27.60 -10.17
N LYS A 57 -15.47 27.02 -11.33
CA LYS A 57 -16.58 26.06 -11.42
C LYS A 57 -16.09 24.64 -11.09
N THR A 58 -16.69 23.96 -10.12
CA THR A 58 -16.29 22.61 -9.71
C THR A 58 -17.44 21.61 -9.83
N TYR A 59 -17.14 20.39 -10.24
CA TYR A 59 -18.10 19.28 -10.22
C TYR A 59 -18.30 18.75 -8.81
N SER A 60 -19.54 18.72 -8.32
CA SER A 60 -19.89 18.36 -6.94
C SER A 60 -21.05 17.35 -6.89
N ALA A 61 -20.92 16.26 -7.61
CA ALA A 61 -21.91 15.18 -7.63
C ALA A 61 -21.25 13.79 -7.68
N GLY A 62 -22.02 12.75 -7.40
CA GLY A 62 -21.55 11.35 -7.50
C GLY A 62 -20.74 10.83 -6.32
N TRP A 63 -20.46 11.66 -5.32
CA TRP A 63 -19.76 11.29 -4.08
C TRP A 63 -20.69 11.41 -2.87
N THR A 64 -20.30 10.79 -1.74
CA THR A 64 -21.03 10.99 -0.48
C THR A 64 -20.87 12.43 0.04
N PRO A 65 -21.82 12.94 0.85
CA PRO A 65 -21.73 14.30 1.37
C PRO A 65 -20.43 14.62 2.12
N ALA A 66 -19.84 13.65 2.83
CA ALA A 66 -18.56 13.83 3.52
C ALA A 66 -17.39 13.98 2.53
N LEU A 67 -17.36 13.16 1.47
CA LEU A 67 -16.34 13.28 0.43
C LEU A 67 -16.48 14.58 -0.37
N LEU A 68 -17.70 15.00 -0.72
CA LEU A 68 -17.95 16.29 -1.39
C LEU A 68 -17.49 17.47 -0.53
N ARG A 69 -17.73 17.43 0.79
CA ARG A 69 -17.21 18.46 1.71
C ARG A 69 -15.69 18.45 1.76
N TYR A 70 -15.06 17.29 1.88
CA TYR A 70 -13.60 17.16 1.86
C TYR A 70 -12.99 17.71 0.57
N HIS A 71 -13.56 17.35 -0.59
CA HIS A 71 -13.15 17.86 -1.91
C HIS A 71 -13.23 19.38 -2.01
N ARG A 72 -14.35 19.97 -1.57
CA ARG A 72 -14.53 21.42 -1.52
C ARG A 72 -13.50 22.09 -0.61
N LEU A 73 -13.32 21.60 0.61
CA LEU A 73 -12.35 22.17 1.57
C LEU A 73 -10.90 22.07 1.06
N ALA A 74 -10.56 20.96 0.39
CA ALA A 74 -9.25 20.81 -0.24
C ALA A 74 -9.04 21.80 -1.40
N LEU A 75 -10.07 22.01 -2.23
CA LEU A 75 -10.05 23.00 -3.31
C LEU A 75 -9.90 24.43 -2.78
N GLU A 76 -10.69 24.80 -1.76
CA GLU A 76 -10.60 26.10 -1.08
C GLU A 76 -9.20 26.33 -0.52
N GLN A 77 -8.65 25.35 0.20
CA GLN A 77 -7.31 25.47 0.78
C GLN A 77 -6.23 25.70 -0.29
N ALA A 78 -6.33 25.06 -1.45
CA ALA A 78 -5.41 25.30 -2.56
C ALA A 78 -5.58 26.69 -3.19
N LEU A 79 -6.83 27.14 -3.36
CA LEU A 79 -7.14 28.46 -3.91
C LEU A 79 -6.72 29.59 -2.95
N ASP A 80 -6.80 29.37 -1.64
CA ASP A 80 -6.35 30.31 -0.60
C ASP A 80 -4.84 30.57 -0.68
N TYR A 81 -4.03 29.53 -0.85
CA TYR A 81 -2.56 29.65 -0.99
C TYR A 81 -2.11 30.47 -2.20
N SER A 82 -3.01 30.68 -3.16
CA SER A 82 -2.71 31.36 -4.41
C SER A 82 -3.35 32.75 -4.51
N VAL A 83 -4.12 33.19 -3.51
CA VAL A 83 -4.78 34.52 -3.52
C VAL A 83 -3.80 35.68 -3.68
N ALA A 84 -2.64 35.62 -3.02
CA ALA A 84 -1.65 36.69 -3.07
C ALA A 84 -1.09 36.94 -4.48
N GLU A 85 -1.10 35.92 -5.36
CA GLU A 85 -0.53 35.99 -6.71
C GLU A 85 -1.61 36.09 -7.79
N TYR A 86 -2.72 35.36 -7.62
CA TYR A 86 -3.75 35.21 -8.64
C TYR A 86 -5.04 35.97 -8.30
N GLY A 87 -5.11 36.65 -7.15
CA GLY A 87 -6.27 37.42 -6.73
C GLY A 87 -7.38 36.60 -6.07
N PRO A 88 -8.49 37.25 -5.68
CA PRO A 88 -9.63 36.61 -5.02
C PRO A 88 -10.35 35.62 -5.95
N TYR A 89 -11.11 34.70 -5.35
CA TYR A 89 -11.87 33.68 -6.08
C TYR A 89 -13.25 33.47 -5.46
N ARG A 90 -14.15 32.83 -6.21
CA ARG A 90 -15.41 32.26 -5.71
C ARG A 90 -15.64 30.90 -6.36
N ILE A 91 -16.11 29.93 -5.58
CA ILE A 91 -16.42 28.59 -6.08
C ILE A 91 -17.91 28.49 -6.45
N GLU A 92 -18.20 27.91 -7.60
CA GLU A 92 -19.56 27.53 -8.01
C GLU A 92 -19.61 26.02 -8.27
N ALA A 93 -20.56 25.33 -7.64
CA ALA A 93 -20.68 23.88 -7.72
C ALA A 93 -21.72 23.46 -8.78
N TYR A 94 -21.32 22.54 -9.65
CA TYR A 94 -22.23 21.81 -10.53
C TYR A 94 -22.65 20.50 -9.87
N GLU A 95 -23.91 20.40 -9.44
CA GLU A 95 -24.42 19.30 -8.61
C GLU A 95 -25.23 18.24 -9.38
N SER A 96 -25.43 18.43 -10.68
CA SER A 96 -26.16 17.46 -11.50
C SER A 96 -25.27 16.27 -11.87
N LEU A 97 -25.77 15.05 -11.68
CA LEU A 97 -25.00 13.84 -11.96
C LEU A 97 -24.76 13.67 -13.47
N LEU A 98 -23.50 13.47 -13.84
CA LEU A 98 -23.08 13.08 -15.19
C LEU A 98 -22.41 11.70 -15.14
N MET A 99 -22.62 10.89 -16.17
CA MET A 99 -21.93 9.60 -16.33
C MET A 99 -20.50 9.80 -16.86
N GLY A 100 -19.59 8.89 -16.53
CA GLY A 100 -18.13 9.00 -16.74
C GLY A 100 -17.68 9.74 -18.00
N ALA A 101 -17.97 9.22 -19.19
CA ALA A 101 -17.53 9.83 -20.45
C ALA A 101 -18.06 11.28 -20.65
N ARG A 102 -19.27 11.58 -20.16
CA ARG A 102 -19.82 12.95 -20.21
C ARG A 102 -19.12 13.88 -19.22
N GLN A 103 -18.63 13.36 -18.08
CA GLN A 103 -17.84 14.15 -17.14
C GLN A 103 -16.53 14.59 -17.78
N THR A 104 -15.81 13.69 -18.45
CA THR A 104 -14.55 14.02 -19.14
C THR A 104 -14.79 15.05 -20.25
N LEU A 105 -15.80 14.86 -21.10
CA LEU A 105 -16.14 15.82 -22.16
C LEU A 105 -16.51 17.21 -21.61
N ALA A 106 -17.36 17.27 -20.58
CA ALA A 106 -17.73 18.53 -19.94
C ALA A 106 -16.53 19.24 -19.29
N LEU A 107 -15.58 18.46 -18.75
CA LEU A 107 -14.33 18.99 -18.21
C LEU A 107 -13.42 19.54 -19.30
N GLU A 108 -13.29 18.85 -20.44
CA GLU A 108 -12.52 19.34 -21.59
C GLU A 108 -13.04 20.68 -22.10
N GLU A 109 -14.37 20.84 -22.16
CA GLU A 109 -15.03 22.08 -22.56
C GLU A 109 -14.84 23.20 -21.52
N GLY A 110 -14.96 22.87 -20.23
CA GLY A 110 -14.77 23.83 -19.13
C GLY A 110 -15.95 24.77 -18.88
N GLU A 111 -17.05 24.62 -19.62
CA GLU A 111 -18.24 25.48 -19.52
C GLU A 111 -19.10 25.17 -18.28
N LEU A 112 -19.40 23.88 -18.05
CA LEU A 112 -20.20 23.44 -16.90
C LEU A 112 -19.38 23.44 -15.61
N PHE A 113 -18.17 22.91 -15.67
CA PHE A 113 -17.21 22.91 -14.58
C PHE A 113 -15.79 22.81 -15.14
N GLN A 114 -14.84 23.36 -14.38
CA GLN A 114 -13.43 23.45 -14.74
C GLN A 114 -12.55 22.51 -13.90
N VAL A 115 -13.06 22.06 -12.75
CA VAL A 115 -12.36 21.18 -11.80
C VAL A 115 -13.25 19.99 -11.45
N ASN A 116 -12.70 18.78 -11.50
CA ASN A 116 -13.37 17.56 -11.07
C ASN A 116 -12.42 16.67 -10.25
N PHE A 117 -12.94 16.01 -9.22
CA PHE A 117 -12.19 15.04 -8.43
C PHE A 117 -12.55 13.62 -8.86
N ILE A 118 -11.58 12.86 -9.36
CA ILE A 118 -11.78 11.55 -9.99
C ILE A 118 -10.71 10.54 -9.58
N THR A 119 -11.01 9.24 -9.67
CA THR A 119 -10.12 8.14 -9.25
C THR A 119 -9.33 7.49 -10.38
N LEU A 120 -9.63 7.89 -11.62
CA LEU A 120 -8.88 7.53 -12.81
C LEU A 120 -8.41 8.83 -13.45
N PRO A 121 -7.14 8.95 -13.80
CA PRO A 121 -6.69 10.07 -14.63
C PRO A 121 -7.58 10.19 -15.88
N SER A 122 -8.10 11.40 -16.13
CA SER A 122 -8.81 11.72 -17.37
C SER A 122 -7.85 12.09 -18.49
N PHE A 123 -6.60 12.43 -18.17
CA PHE A 123 -5.64 13.00 -19.09
C PHE A 123 -4.25 12.40 -18.88
N ASP A 124 -3.54 12.12 -19.98
CA ASP A 124 -2.09 11.92 -19.93
C ASP A 124 -1.42 13.30 -19.85
N ASN A 125 -0.85 13.62 -18.69
CA ASN A 125 -0.15 14.89 -18.48
C ASN A 125 1.06 15.08 -19.43
N ASN A 126 1.60 14.00 -19.99
CA ASN A 126 2.70 14.06 -20.96
C ASN A 126 2.23 14.26 -22.41
N ASP A 127 0.94 14.10 -22.69
CA ASP A 127 0.38 14.33 -24.03
C ASP A 127 0.14 15.85 -24.25
N PRO A 128 0.86 16.50 -25.19
CA PRO A 128 0.64 17.90 -25.51
C PRO A 128 -0.77 18.18 -26.05
N LYS A 129 -1.46 17.16 -26.59
CA LYS A 129 -2.83 17.27 -27.11
C LYS A 129 -3.90 17.09 -26.05
N ALA A 130 -3.56 16.63 -24.84
CA ALA A 130 -4.52 16.49 -23.76
C ALA A 130 -5.16 17.85 -23.43
N LYS A 131 -6.50 17.89 -23.32
CA LYS A 131 -7.28 19.12 -23.07
C LYS A 131 -7.48 19.44 -21.59
N GLY A 132 -6.92 18.63 -20.70
CA GLY A 132 -6.89 18.88 -19.26
C GLY A 132 -5.58 18.43 -18.63
N VAL A 133 -5.45 18.68 -17.33
CA VAL A 133 -4.32 18.28 -16.48
C VAL A 133 -4.87 17.57 -15.26
N ASP A 134 -4.29 16.43 -14.93
CA ASP A 134 -4.58 15.72 -13.68
C ASP A 134 -3.52 16.07 -12.63
N ILE A 135 -3.92 16.79 -11.60
CA ILE A 135 -3.05 17.13 -10.48
C ILE A 135 -3.13 15.98 -9.46
N ASN A 136 -2.02 15.27 -9.30
CA ASN A 136 -1.89 14.18 -8.32
C ASN A 136 -1.92 14.76 -6.91
N ILE A 137 -2.90 14.31 -6.12
CA ILE A 137 -3.08 14.74 -4.73
C ILE A 137 -3.20 13.47 -3.88
N PRO A 138 -2.49 13.35 -2.74
CA PRO A 138 -2.63 12.21 -1.83
C PRO A 138 -3.97 12.31 -1.06
N MET A 139 -5.09 12.27 -1.78
CA MET A 139 -6.41 12.42 -1.22
C MET A 139 -6.82 11.21 -0.40
N HIS A 140 -7.68 11.46 0.59
CA HIS A 140 -8.36 10.42 1.37
C HIS A 140 -7.43 9.52 2.20
N ASN A 141 -6.12 9.82 2.26
CA ASN A 141 -5.12 9.06 2.99
C ASN A 141 -5.13 7.55 2.66
N GLY A 142 -5.44 7.17 1.41
CA GLY A 142 -5.54 5.77 0.98
C GLY A 142 -6.80 5.03 1.43
N LEU A 143 -7.63 5.61 2.31
CA LEU A 143 -8.85 4.98 2.83
C LEU A 143 -9.96 4.83 1.79
N LEU A 144 -9.87 5.54 0.66
CA LEU A 144 -10.78 5.30 -0.47
C LEU A 144 -10.69 3.84 -0.97
N GLY A 145 -9.46 3.31 -1.01
CA GLY A 145 -9.15 1.94 -1.43
C GLY A 145 -9.41 0.86 -0.37
N LEU A 146 -9.70 1.23 0.88
CA LEU A 146 -10.14 0.28 1.90
C LEU A 146 -11.63 0.05 1.75
N ARG A 147 -11.99 -1.14 1.25
CA ARG A 147 -13.36 -1.55 0.96
C ARG A 147 -13.91 -2.44 2.07
N LYS A 148 -15.00 -2.02 2.71
CA LYS A 148 -15.84 -2.91 3.51
C LYS A 148 -16.89 -3.56 2.63
N LEU A 149 -17.43 -4.68 3.10
CA LEU A 149 -18.32 -5.53 2.31
C LEU A 149 -19.75 -5.42 2.82
N ILE A 150 -20.70 -5.10 1.93
CA ILE A 150 -22.13 -5.30 2.19
C ILE A 150 -22.50 -6.71 1.74
N VAL A 151 -23.19 -7.44 2.62
CA VAL A 151 -23.65 -8.82 2.39
C VAL A 151 -25.11 -8.98 2.79
N ARG A 152 -25.72 -10.10 2.39
CA ARG A 152 -27.01 -10.53 2.96
C ARG A 152 -26.83 -10.92 4.42
N LYS A 153 -27.76 -10.54 5.30
CA LYS A 153 -27.76 -10.96 6.71
C LYS A 153 -27.79 -12.49 6.86
N SER A 154 -28.50 -13.18 5.97
CA SER A 154 -28.56 -14.65 5.91
C SER A 154 -27.20 -15.31 5.68
N ASP A 155 -26.28 -14.61 5.00
CA ASP A 155 -24.99 -15.15 4.59
C ASP A 155 -23.89 -14.85 5.60
N TYR A 156 -24.18 -14.11 6.67
CA TYR A 156 -23.18 -13.63 7.63
C TYR A 156 -22.30 -14.77 8.19
N GLN A 157 -22.90 -15.92 8.53
CA GLN A 157 -22.14 -17.06 9.05
C GLN A 157 -21.12 -17.63 8.05
N ARG A 158 -21.38 -17.54 6.74
CA ARG A 158 -20.45 -17.98 5.69
C ARG A 158 -19.16 -17.17 5.70
N PHE A 159 -19.26 -15.88 6.01
CA PHE A 159 -18.12 -14.96 6.09
C PHE A 159 -17.33 -15.08 7.40
N ASN A 160 -17.90 -15.65 8.46
CA ASN A 160 -17.18 -15.91 9.71
C ASN A 160 -16.22 -17.12 9.65
N ASN A 161 -16.23 -17.90 8.56
CA ASN A 161 -15.36 -19.08 8.43
C ASN A 161 -14.42 -19.00 7.21
N SER A 162 -14.45 -17.89 6.45
CA SER A 162 -13.75 -17.75 5.17
C SER A 162 -12.54 -16.82 5.29
N TYR A 163 -11.34 -17.36 5.40
CA TYR A 163 -10.12 -16.58 5.70
C TYR A 163 -8.92 -16.83 4.79
N SER A 164 -9.06 -17.63 3.72
CA SER A 164 -7.96 -17.83 2.76
C SER A 164 -8.25 -17.07 1.46
N ALA A 165 -7.18 -16.67 0.76
CA ALA A 165 -7.29 -16.01 -0.54
C ALA A 165 -8.07 -16.89 -1.54
N GLU A 166 -7.83 -18.21 -1.54
CA GLU A 166 -8.49 -19.15 -2.46
C GLU A 166 -9.98 -19.31 -2.17
N VAL A 167 -10.40 -19.24 -0.90
CA VAL A 167 -11.82 -19.24 -0.55
C VAL A 167 -12.46 -17.91 -0.94
N PHE A 168 -11.81 -16.79 -0.65
CA PHE A 168 -12.33 -15.46 -0.98
C PHE A 168 -12.40 -15.23 -2.50
N ALA A 169 -11.44 -15.75 -3.28
CA ALA A 169 -11.42 -15.68 -4.75
C ALA A 169 -12.64 -16.33 -5.42
N LYS A 170 -13.28 -17.30 -4.76
CA LYS A 170 -14.48 -17.99 -5.25
C LYS A 170 -15.76 -17.20 -5.03
N LEU A 171 -15.71 -16.13 -4.24
CA LEU A 171 -16.84 -15.23 -4.01
C LEU A 171 -16.98 -14.27 -5.19
N ARG A 172 -18.21 -13.83 -5.46
CA ARG A 172 -18.52 -12.88 -6.53
C ARG A 172 -18.74 -11.48 -5.97
N ALA A 173 -17.96 -10.52 -6.44
CA ALA A 173 -18.11 -9.11 -6.11
C ALA A 173 -19.15 -8.44 -7.04
N GLY A 174 -20.05 -7.62 -6.50
CA GLY A 174 -20.89 -6.73 -7.29
C GLY A 174 -20.18 -5.40 -7.55
N GLN A 175 -20.14 -4.91 -8.79
CA GLN A 175 -19.52 -3.61 -9.12
C GLN A 175 -20.31 -2.85 -10.19
N VAL A 176 -20.24 -1.52 -10.18
CA VAL A 176 -20.80 -0.73 -11.30
C VAL A 176 -19.89 -0.91 -12.51
N TYR A 177 -20.48 -1.17 -13.68
CA TYR A 177 -19.71 -1.62 -14.84
C TYR A 177 -18.63 -0.63 -15.34
N GLN A 178 -18.78 0.66 -15.04
CA GLN A 178 -17.84 1.72 -15.43
C GLN A 178 -16.74 1.99 -14.40
N TRP A 179 -16.80 1.36 -13.23
CA TRP A 179 -15.81 1.63 -12.19
C TRP A 179 -14.47 0.95 -12.50
N PRO A 180 -13.34 1.63 -12.23
CA PRO A 180 -12.00 1.04 -12.37
C PRO A 180 -11.84 -0.26 -11.58
N ASP A 181 -12.54 -0.35 -10.44
CA ASP A 181 -12.53 -1.47 -9.53
C ASP A 181 -12.80 -2.81 -10.21
N VAL A 182 -13.64 -2.81 -11.26
CA VAL A 182 -13.95 -4.02 -12.05
C VAL A 182 -12.66 -4.70 -12.53
N GLN A 183 -11.69 -3.93 -13.02
CA GLN A 183 -10.42 -4.44 -13.52
C GLN A 183 -9.56 -5.00 -12.37
N VAL A 184 -9.48 -4.28 -11.25
CA VAL A 184 -8.70 -4.67 -10.06
C VAL A 184 -9.16 -6.02 -9.51
N TYR A 185 -10.47 -6.20 -9.31
CA TYR A 185 -11.03 -7.47 -8.85
C TYR A 185 -10.82 -8.59 -9.88
N HIS A 186 -11.04 -8.30 -11.16
CA HIS A 186 -10.84 -9.27 -12.24
C HIS A 186 -9.40 -9.79 -12.30
N ASP A 187 -8.42 -8.91 -12.23
CA ASP A 187 -6.99 -9.24 -12.34
C ASP A 187 -6.47 -9.97 -11.10
N SER A 188 -7.11 -9.72 -9.95
CA SER A 188 -6.93 -10.51 -8.71
C SER A 188 -7.68 -11.85 -8.72
N GLY A 189 -8.29 -12.19 -9.86
CA GLY A 189 -8.95 -13.46 -10.07
C GLY A 189 -10.35 -13.61 -9.50
N ILE A 190 -10.89 -12.55 -8.90
CA ILE A 190 -12.22 -12.51 -8.30
C ILE A 190 -13.26 -12.33 -9.42
N GLN A 191 -14.35 -13.10 -9.35
CA GLN A 191 -15.46 -12.94 -10.29
C GLN A 191 -16.24 -11.65 -9.99
N VAL A 192 -16.50 -10.85 -11.02
CA VAL A 192 -17.23 -9.59 -10.89
C VAL A 192 -18.57 -9.65 -11.61
N VAL A 193 -19.66 -9.40 -10.88
CA VAL A 193 -21.00 -9.21 -11.43
C VAL A 193 -21.25 -7.71 -11.59
N LYS A 194 -21.49 -7.28 -12.83
CA LYS A 194 -21.63 -5.87 -13.18
C LYS A 194 -23.08 -5.41 -13.09
N GLY A 195 -23.31 -4.26 -12.46
CA GLY A 195 -24.59 -3.55 -12.41
C GLY A 195 -24.50 -2.17 -13.05
N VAL A 196 -25.67 -1.57 -13.32
CA VAL A 196 -25.76 -0.24 -13.97
C VAL A 196 -25.70 0.93 -12.98
N SER A 197 -26.04 0.69 -11.71
CA SER A 197 -25.95 1.65 -10.62
C SER A 197 -25.78 0.93 -9.28
N THR A 198 -25.46 1.67 -8.22
CA THR A 198 -25.32 1.11 -6.87
C THR A 198 -26.66 0.65 -6.27
N GLU A 199 -27.76 1.36 -6.58
CA GLU A 199 -29.13 0.95 -6.20
C GLU A 199 -29.51 -0.37 -6.87
N ASN A 200 -29.17 -0.52 -8.15
CA ASN A 200 -29.39 -1.75 -8.89
C ASN A 200 -28.59 -2.92 -8.26
N LEU A 201 -27.34 -2.67 -7.88
CA LEU A 201 -26.49 -3.67 -7.21
C LEU A 201 -27.04 -4.09 -5.86
N LEU A 202 -27.58 -3.18 -5.04
CA LEU A 202 -28.20 -3.55 -3.76
C LEU A 202 -29.37 -4.52 -3.97
N ASN A 203 -30.25 -4.25 -4.93
CA ASN A 203 -31.36 -5.16 -5.24
C ASN A 203 -30.85 -6.52 -5.76
N MET A 204 -29.82 -6.53 -6.61
CA MET A 204 -29.20 -7.76 -7.08
C MET A 204 -28.53 -8.57 -5.96
N LEU A 205 -27.91 -7.90 -4.98
CA LEU A 205 -27.32 -8.54 -3.80
C LEU A 205 -28.40 -9.21 -2.93
N GLN A 206 -29.52 -8.52 -2.69
CA GLN A 206 -30.65 -9.10 -1.95
C GLN A 206 -31.17 -10.38 -2.61
N GLN A 207 -31.17 -10.43 -3.95
CA GLN A 207 -31.63 -11.56 -4.75
C GLN A 207 -30.56 -12.65 -4.99
N GLY A 208 -29.41 -12.60 -4.31
CA GLY A 208 -28.41 -13.68 -4.40
C GLY A 208 -27.56 -13.69 -5.67
N ARG A 209 -27.62 -12.65 -6.52
CA ARG A 209 -26.93 -12.65 -7.82
C ARG A 209 -25.40 -12.60 -7.71
N PHE A 210 -24.89 -12.11 -6.60
CA PHE A 210 -23.48 -12.12 -6.21
C PHE A 210 -23.37 -12.21 -4.68
N ASP A 211 -22.15 -12.30 -4.15
CA ASP A 211 -21.92 -12.66 -2.75
C ASP A 211 -21.71 -11.44 -1.85
N TYR A 212 -21.07 -10.38 -2.35
CA TYR A 212 -20.87 -9.14 -1.62
C TYR A 212 -20.76 -7.91 -2.53
N LEU A 213 -21.11 -6.73 -2.01
CA LEU A 213 -20.89 -5.42 -2.64
C LEU A 213 -19.80 -4.67 -1.86
N PRO A 214 -18.58 -4.54 -2.39
CA PRO A 214 -17.52 -3.76 -1.77
C PRO A 214 -17.70 -2.26 -2.02
N LEU A 215 -17.57 -1.44 -0.98
CA LEU A 215 -17.58 0.03 -1.06
C LEU A 215 -16.53 0.61 -0.11
N SER A 216 -16.06 1.83 -0.38
CA SER A 216 -15.08 2.49 0.49
C SER A 216 -15.62 2.58 1.92
N VAL A 217 -14.75 2.37 2.91
CA VAL A 217 -15.06 2.70 4.31
C VAL A 217 -15.56 4.14 4.46
N LEU A 218 -15.10 5.07 3.62
CA LEU A 218 -15.50 6.49 3.63
C LEU A 218 -16.95 6.72 3.19
N GLU A 219 -17.62 5.70 2.65
CA GLU A 219 -18.91 5.86 2.00
C GLU A 219 -19.96 4.87 2.48
N ILE A 220 -19.53 3.65 2.83
CA ILE A 220 -20.38 2.48 2.97
C ILE A 220 -21.50 2.64 4.01
N GLU A 221 -21.22 3.28 5.14
CA GLU A 221 -22.20 3.46 6.22
C GLU A 221 -23.32 4.39 5.75
N THR A 222 -22.96 5.61 5.33
CA THR A 222 -23.92 6.58 4.79
C THR A 222 -24.66 6.02 3.56
N PHE A 223 -23.99 5.22 2.74
CA PHE A 223 -24.61 4.58 1.59
C PHE A 223 -25.72 3.61 2.03
N LEU A 224 -25.45 2.71 2.97
CA LEU A 224 -26.46 1.74 3.43
C LEU A 224 -27.58 2.41 4.24
N GLU A 225 -27.26 3.43 5.05
CA GLU A 225 -28.25 4.21 5.83
C GLU A 225 -29.29 4.91 4.95
N LYS A 226 -28.88 5.40 3.77
CA LYS A 226 -29.79 5.99 2.78
C LYS A 226 -30.76 4.97 2.17
N HIS A 227 -30.43 3.67 2.21
CA HIS A 227 -31.20 2.58 1.63
C HIS A 227 -31.87 1.73 2.72
N LYS A 228 -32.73 2.37 3.53
CA LYS A 228 -33.34 1.77 4.74
C LYS A 228 -34.06 0.45 4.47
N GLU A 229 -34.74 0.31 3.33
CA GLU A 229 -35.43 -0.93 2.97
C GLU A 229 -34.44 -2.06 2.71
N GLN A 230 -33.36 -1.80 1.98
CA GLN A 230 -32.30 -2.77 1.74
C GLN A 230 -31.54 -3.12 3.01
N ALA A 231 -31.32 -2.16 3.91
CA ALA A 231 -30.70 -2.36 5.22
C ALA A 231 -31.49 -3.31 6.15
N LYS A 232 -32.77 -3.63 5.85
CA LYS A 232 -33.52 -4.66 6.57
C LYS A 232 -32.94 -6.06 6.35
N THR A 233 -32.46 -6.37 5.15
CA THR A 233 -31.95 -7.71 4.79
C THR A 233 -30.46 -7.73 4.49
N LEU A 234 -29.82 -6.58 4.33
CA LEU A 234 -28.37 -6.44 4.11
C LEU A 234 -27.67 -5.88 5.34
N LYS A 235 -26.38 -6.19 5.48
CA LYS A 235 -25.51 -5.61 6.53
C LYS A 235 -24.08 -5.43 6.04
N ILE A 236 -23.34 -4.55 6.70
CA ILE A 236 -21.89 -4.41 6.52
C ILE A 236 -21.19 -5.50 7.34
N LEU A 237 -20.11 -6.07 6.82
CA LEU A 237 -19.22 -6.97 7.55
C LEU A 237 -18.22 -6.18 8.40
N ASP A 238 -18.00 -6.66 9.62
CA ASP A 238 -17.14 -6.00 10.60
C ASP A 238 -15.70 -6.55 10.60
N ASN A 239 -15.51 -7.80 10.15
CA ASN A 239 -14.28 -8.56 10.30
C ASN A 239 -13.56 -8.86 8.98
N ILE A 240 -14.08 -8.38 7.85
CA ILE A 240 -13.45 -8.55 6.54
C ILE A 240 -13.41 -7.21 5.83
N SER A 241 -12.25 -6.89 5.25
CA SER A 241 -12.07 -5.80 4.31
C SER A 241 -11.19 -6.21 3.14
N VAL A 242 -11.35 -5.52 2.03
CA VAL A 242 -10.47 -5.64 0.87
C VAL A 242 -9.73 -4.31 0.74
N PHE A 243 -8.43 -4.33 0.50
CA PHE A 243 -7.64 -3.13 0.28
C PHE A 243 -6.89 -3.21 -1.05
N TYR A 244 -6.95 -2.13 -1.81
CA TYR A 244 -6.04 -1.87 -2.93
C TYR A 244 -5.84 -0.37 -3.08
N PRO A 245 -4.66 0.09 -3.50
CA PRO A 245 -4.38 1.51 -3.61
C PRO A 245 -5.26 2.13 -4.69
N ILE A 246 -5.98 3.19 -4.33
CA ILE A 246 -6.71 4.05 -5.26
C ILE A 246 -6.21 5.47 -5.04
N GLN A 247 -5.71 6.10 -6.10
CA GLN A 247 -5.38 7.51 -6.10
C GLN A 247 -6.60 8.30 -6.57
N ALA A 248 -6.79 9.50 -6.02
CA ALA A 248 -7.74 10.46 -6.57
C ALA A 248 -6.99 11.71 -7.01
N HIS A 249 -7.46 12.33 -8.09
CA HIS A 249 -6.81 13.42 -8.79
C HIS A 249 -7.77 14.60 -8.85
N ALA A 250 -7.22 15.82 -8.83
CA ALA A 250 -7.96 17.00 -9.26
C ALA A 250 -7.69 17.21 -10.75
N SER A 251 -8.66 16.86 -11.58
CA SER A 251 -8.62 17.07 -13.02
C SER A 251 -9.12 18.45 -13.36
N VAL A 252 -8.32 19.19 -14.13
CA VAL A 252 -8.55 20.61 -14.43
C VAL A 252 -8.51 20.82 -15.93
N THR A 253 -9.45 21.61 -16.47
CA THR A 253 -9.44 21.98 -17.88
C THR A 253 -8.21 22.83 -18.25
N LYS A 254 -7.60 22.59 -19.42
CA LYS A 254 -6.53 23.45 -19.95
C LYS A 254 -7.06 24.71 -20.64
N SER A 255 -8.37 24.84 -20.83
CA SER A 255 -8.96 26.09 -21.35
C SER A 255 -8.69 27.27 -20.42
N ASN A 256 -8.58 27.02 -19.10
CA ASN A 256 -8.15 27.98 -18.09
C ASN A 256 -6.73 27.64 -17.56
N LYS A 257 -5.69 28.06 -18.30
CA LYS A 257 -4.29 27.83 -17.91
C LYS A 257 -3.91 28.50 -16.60
N THR A 258 -4.53 29.65 -16.28
CA THR A 258 -4.30 30.37 -15.03
C THR A 258 -4.76 29.53 -13.84
N LEU A 259 -5.96 28.94 -13.92
CA LEU A 259 -6.50 28.05 -12.89
C LEU A 259 -5.64 26.79 -12.71
N VAL A 260 -5.11 26.21 -13.79
CA VAL A 260 -4.18 25.07 -13.70
C VAL A 260 -2.95 25.44 -12.87
N ALA A 261 -2.27 26.54 -13.22
CA ALA A 261 -1.07 26.98 -12.49
C ALA A 261 -1.39 27.32 -11.03
N ARG A 262 -2.53 28.01 -10.82
CA ARG A 262 -3.07 28.36 -9.50
C ARG A 262 -3.24 27.13 -8.61
N LEU A 263 -3.91 26.10 -9.11
CA LEU A 263 -4.19 24.88 -8.38
C LEU A 263 -2.95 24.00 -8.17
N GLN A 264 -2.06 23.89 -9.16
CA GLN A 264 -0.80 23.16 -9.01
C GLN A 264 0.04 23.73 -7.87
N LYS A 265 0.19 25.06 -7.82
CA LYS A 265 0.92 25.74 -6.74
C LYS A 265 0.20 25.60 -5.39
N GLY A 266 -1.12 25.82 -5.39
CA GLY A 266 -1.96 25.75 -4.20
C GLY A 266 -1.95 24.37 -3.54
N PHE A 267 -2.17 23.31 -4.32
CA PHE A 267 -2.13 21.94 -3.82
C PHE A 267 -0.74 21.54 -3.36
N ALA A 268 0.32 21.91 -4.10
CA ALA A 268 1.69 21.64 -3.67
C ALA A 268 1.97 22.23 -2.28
N LYS A 269 1.56 23.49 -2.03
CA LYS A 269 1.70 24.14 -0.71
C LYS A 269 0.83 23.50 0.37
N ALA A 270 -0.42 23.18 0.06
CA ALA A 270 -1.32 22.50 1.00
C ALA A 270 -0.81 21.11 1.41
N ILE A 271 -0.15 20.39 0.49
CA ILE A 271 0.49 19.09 0.75
C ILE A 271 1.75 19.29 1.62
N GLU A 272 2.63 20.22 1.24
CA GLU A 272 3.87 20.54 1.97
C GLU A 272 3.57 20.91 3.44
N ASN A 273 2.52 21.70 3.67
CA ASN A 273 2.13 22.15 5.02
C ASN A 273 1.27 21.13 5.78
N GLY A 274 0.87 20.01 5.15
CA GLY A 274 0.05 18.97 5.77
C GLY A 274 -1.42 19.35 5.96
N ASP A 275 -1.90 20.40 5.30
CA ASP A 275 -3.28 20.90 5.46
C ASP A 275 -4.32 19.91 4.98
N LEU A 276 -4.05 19.21 3.88
CA LEU A 276 -4.97 18.18 3.38
C LEU A 276 -5.15 17.05 4.39
N ASN A 277 -4.09 16.67 5.12
CA ASN A 277 -4.18 15.69 6.20
C ASN A 277 -5.00 16.23 7.37
N ARG A 278 -4.82 17.51 7.74
CA ARG A 278 -5.60 18.15 8.79
C ARG A 278 -7.10 18.20 8.45
N ILE A 279 -7.44 18.63 7.23
CA ILE A 279 -8.83 18.65 6.73
C ILE A 279 -9.39 17.22 6.71
N PHE A 280 -8.63 16.24 6.23
CA PHE A 280 -9.04 14.84 6.24
C PHE A 280 -9.34 14.35 7.66
N HIS A 281 -8.44 14.61 8.62
CA HIS A 281 -8.64 14.23 10.00
C HIS A 281 -9.86 14.89 10.63
N GLN A 282 -10.15 16.16 10.30
CA GLN A 282 -11.35 16.84 10.79
C GLN A 282 -12.63 16.17 10.28
N GLU A 283 -12.69 15.81 8.99
CA GLU A 283 -13.88 15.17 8.40
C GLU A 283 -14.05 13.71 8.80
N PHE A 284 -12.96 12.94 8.94
CA PHE A 284 -13.02 11.48 9.04
C PHE A 284 -12.49 10.90 10.37
N LYS A 285 -12.27 11.73 11.41
CA LYS A 285 -11.74 11.28 12.72
C LYS A 285 -12.51 10.10 13.31
N ALA A 286 -13.84 10.20 13.33
CA ALA A 286 -14.71 9.18 13.93
C ALA A 286 -14.56 7.84 13.21
N LEU A 287 -14.61 7.86 11.88
CA LEU A 287 -14.40 6.69 11.04
C LEU A 287 -13.03 6.05 11.30
N VAL A 288 -11.95 6.85 11.28
CA VAL A 288 -10.58 6.35 11.49
C VAL A 288 -10.44 5.67 12.85
N ALA A 289 -11.10 6.18 13.89
CA ALA A 289 -11.07 5.56 15.21
C ALA A 289 -11.69 4.15 15.23
N THR A 290 -12.72 3.89 14.39
CA THR A 290 -13.34 2.56 14.31
C THR A 290 -12.44 1.51 13.65
N LEU A 291 -11.53 1.92 12.77
CA LEU A 291 -10.66 0.99 12.03
C LEU A 291 -9.67 0.26 12.95
N PHE A 292 -9.22 0.92 14.01
CA PHE A 292 -8.26 0.36 14.97
C PHE A 292 -8.89 -0.55 16.03
N ALA A 293 -10.23 -0.64 16.09
CA ALA A 293 -10.95 -1.35 17.13
C ALA A 293 -11.23 -2.83 16.81
N GLN A 294 -10.86 -3.30 15.61
CA GLN A 294 -11.31 -4.60 15.09
C GLN A 294 -10.12 -5.46 14.62
N ASP A 295 -10.06 -6.71 15.07
CA ASP A 295 -9.25 -7.75 14.44
C ASP A 295 -9.87 -8.10 13.08
N ASN A 296 -9.43 -7.39 12.04
CA ASN A 296 -10.01 -7.45 10.70
C ASN A 296 -9.14 -8.29 9.76
N HIS A 297 -9.74 -9.19 8.98
CA HIS A 297 -9.05 -9.87 7.89
C HIS A 297 -9.01 -8.94 6.68
N ILE A 298 -7.81 -8.55 6.27
CA ILE A 298 -7.62 -7.60 5.17
C ILE A 298 -7.06 -8.36 3.98
N PHE A 299 -7.90 -8.51 2.95
CA PHE A 299 -7.51 -9.05 1.66
C PHE A 299 -6.91 -7.95 0.80
N VAL A 300 -5.63 -8.03 0.51
CA VAL A 300 -4.90 -7.00 -0.22
C VAL A 300 -4.75 -7.39 -1.69
N LEU A 301 -5.25 -6.53 -2.57
CA LEU A 301 -5.19 -6.69 -4.02
C LEU A 301 -4.20 -5.69 -4.61
N GLU A 302 -3.60 -6.04 -5.74
CA GLU A 302 -2.86 -5.10 -6.57
C GLU A 302 -3.80 -4.30 -7.45
N ASN A 303 -3.62 -2.98 -7.50
CA ASN A 303 -4.27 -2.18 -8.51
C ASN A 303 -3.42 -2.17 -9.77
N THR A 304 -3.76 -3.02 -10.75
CA THR A 304 -3.07 -3.14 -12.04
C THR A 304 -3.18 -1.90 -12.93
N LEU A 305 -4.00 -0.93 -12.54
CA LEU A 305 -4.09 0.39 -13.18
C LEU A 305 -2.98 1.35 -12.70
N LEU A 306 -2.31 1.00 -11.60
CA LEU A 306 -1.10 1.68 -11.13
C LEU A 306 0.14 0.88 -11.54
N SER A 307 1.28 1.56 -11.60
CA SER A 307 2.56 0.89 -11.82
C SER A 307 2.89 -0.08 -10.67
N ALA A 308 3.77 -1.03 -10.95
CA ALA A 308 4.32 -1.92 -9.92
C ALA A 308 5.04 -1.13 -8.80
N GLU A 309 5.71 -0.04 -9.13
CA GLU A 309 6.40 0.83 -8.18
C GLU A 309 5.42 1.53 -7.24
N GLU A 310 4.33 2.08 -7.78
CA GLU A 310 3.28 2.70 -6.97
C GLU A 310 2.60 1.69 -6.04
N ASN A 311 2.30 0.48 -6.51
CA ASN A 311 1.78 -0.58 -5.65
C ASN A 311 2.79 -0.96 -4.54
N CYS A 312 4.08 -1.08 -4.88
CA CYS A 312 5.16 -1.34 -3.94
C CYS A 312 5.33 -0.25 -2.87
N GLN A 313 5.00 1.00 -3.18
CA GLN A 313 5.04 2.10 -2.24
C GLN A 313 3.78 2.18 -1.38
N LEU A 314 2.61 2.24 -2.03
CA LEU A 314 1.35 2.63 -1.39
C LEU A 314 0.79 1.52 -0.50
N ILE A 315 0.97 0.25 -0.86
CA ILE A 315 0.40 -0.85 -0.08
C ILE A 315 1.09 -0.99 1.29
N PRO A 316 2.44 -1.11 1.38
CA PRO A 316 3.12 -1.18 2.67
C PRO A 316 2.91 0.07 3.51
N GLU A 317 2.89 1.27 2.89
CA GLU A 317 2.62 2.52 3.59
C GLU A 317 1.23 2.51 4.26
N PHE A 318 0.20 2.10 3.52
CA PHE A 318 -1.16 2.02 4.04
C PHE A 318 -1.29 0.98 5.17
N ILE A 319 -0.78 -0.24 4.97
CA ILE A 319 -0.83 -1.30 5.98
C ILE A 319 -0.04 -0.90 7.23
N GLY A 320 1.15 -0.31 7.08
CA GLY A 320 1.95 0.18 8.20
C GLY A 320 1.27 1.32 8.96
N LYS A 321 0.53 2.19 8.26
CA LYS A 321 -0.17 3.33 8.88
C LYS A 321 -1.43 2.92 9.65
N TYR A 322 -2.27 2.07 9.06
CA TYR A 322 -3.60 1.75 9.60
C TYR A 322 -3.67 0.41 10.31
N PHE A 323 -2.80 -0.54 9.97
CA PHE A 323 -2.84 -1.91 10.46
C PHE A 323 -1.46 -2.45 10.91
N PRO A 324 -0.61 -1.67 11.62
CA PRO A 324 0.78 -2.03 11.92
C PRO A 324 0.95 -3.30 12.79
N LYS A 325 -0.10 -3.68 13.53
CA LYS A 325 -0.10 -4.85 14.43
C LYS A 325 -1.03 -5.96 13.96
N ASN A 326 -1.72 -5.77 12.84
CA ASN A 326 -2.69 -6.74 12.35
C ASN A 326 -1.95 -7.91 11.71
N LYS A 327 -2.21 -9.12 12.20
CA LYS A 327 -1.61 -10.35 11.67
C LYS A 327 -2.45 -11.03 10.59
N ASN A 328 -3.67 -10.54 10.36
CA ASN A 328 -4.64 -11.12 9.45
C ASN A 328 -4.64 -10.41 8.07
N ILE A 329 -3.45 -10.12 7.54
CA ILE A 329 -3.27 -9.53 6.21
C ILE A 329 -3.04 -10.66 5.20
N ILE A 330 -3.85 -10.72 4.15
CA ILE A 330 -3.85 -11.80 3.17
C ILE A 330 -3.68 -11.18 1.78
N TYR A 331 -2.57 -11.47 1.11
CA TYR A 331 -2.26 -10.91 -0.21
C TYR A 331 -2.76 -11.83 -1.34
N PHE A 332 -3.29 -11.23 -2.41
CA PHE A 332 -3.84 -11.94 -3.57
C PHE A 332 -2.85 -12.01 -4.73
N GLU A 333 -2.48 -13.21 -5.18
CA GLU A 333 -1.65 -13.39 -6.38
C GLU A 333 -2.44 -12.98 -7.67
N PRO A 334 -1.87 -12.13 -8.56
CA PRO A 334 -2.51 -11.78 -9.82
C PRO A 334 -2.65 -13.01 -10.74
N LYS A 335 -3.78 -13.11 -11.45
CA LYS A 335 -4.03 -14.20 -12.42
C LYS A 335 -2.99 -14.29 -13.54
N SER A 336 -2.25 -13.21 -13.82
CA SER A 336 -1.19 -13.19 -14.85
C SER A 336 -0.01 -14.13 -14.53
N LEU A 337 0.09 -14.63 -13.29
CA LEU A 337 1.13 -15.57 -12.85
C LEU A 337 0.66 -17.03 -12.79
N GLU A 338 -0.63 -17.33 -12.99
CA GLU A 338 -1.12 -18.70 -13.16
C GLU A 338 -0.64 -19.25 -14.51
N LYS A 339 0.56 -19.82 -14.53
CA LYS A 339 0.88 -20.85 -15.52
C LYS A 339 -0.12 -21.98 -15.33
N LYS A 340 -0.82 -22.36 -16.40
CA LYS A 340 -1.63 -23.58 -16.49
C LYS A 340 -0.75 -24.80 -16.19
N ASP A 341 -0.58 -25.13 -14.92
CA ASP A 341 -0.09 -26.45 -14.53
C ASP A 341 -1.28 -27.40 -14.37
N VAL A 342 -1.19 -28.47 -15.16
CA VAL A 342 -2.18 -29.52 -15.30
C VAL A 342 -2.23 -30.36 -14.03
N ARG A 343 -3.45 -30.52 -13.48
CA ARG A 343 -3.93 -31.59 -12.57
C ARG A 343 -2.94 -32.10 -11.52
N THR A 344 -3.21 -31.80 -10.25
CA THR A 344 -3.19 -32.82 -9.18
C THR A 344 -4.26 -32.50 -8.11
N ASN A 345 -5.29 -33.34 -8.04
CA ASN A 345 -6.19 -33.44 -6.89
C ASN A 345 -5.49 -34.29 -5.83
N GLU A 346 -4.81 -33.69 -4.86
CA GLU A 346 -4.48 -34.36 -3.61
C GLU A 346 -4.69 -33.40 -2.43
N THR A 347 -5.53 -33.85 -1.50
CA THR A 347 -5.76 -33.27 -0.17
C THR A 347 -4.45 -33.21 0.61
N LYS A 348 -4.02 -32.02 1.03
CA LYS A 348 -2.80 -31.83 1.84
C LYS A 348 -3.10 -31.78 3.34
N PRO A 349 -2.28 -32.40 4.19
CA PRO A 349 -2.33 -32.22 5.64
C PRO A 349 -1.85 -30.83 6.06
N ASN A 350 -2.53 -30.23 7.03
CA ASN A 350 -2.13 -29.01 7.73
C ASN A 350 -0.88 -29.27 8.58
N LEU A 351 0.30 -28.99 8.05
CA LEU A 351 1.46 -28.64 8.87
C LEU A 351 1.59 -27.12 8.78
N ALA A 352 1.33 -26.42 9.89
CA ALA A 352 1.59 -24.99 10.02
C ALA A 352 3.10 -24.76 10.03
N ILE A 353 3.74 -24.87 8.87
CA ILE A 353 5.10 -24.42 8.64
C ILE A 353 5.01 -22.91 8.50
N ASN A 354 5.82 -22.17 9.24
CA ASN A 354 6.06 -20.74 8.94
C ASN A 354 6.68 -20.67 7.54
N ASN A 355 5.82 -20.53 6.53
CA ASN A 355 6.19 -20.53 5.11
C ASN A 355 7.26 -19.49 4.80
N ASP A 356 7.36 -18.44 5.62
CA ASP A 356 8.32 -17.35 5.45
C ASP A 356 9.77 -17.82 5.64
N LEU A 357 10.08 -18.75 6.54
CA LEU A 357 11.46 -19.22 6.72
C LEU A 357 11.92 -20.21 5.65
N LEU A 358 11.01 -20.77 4.86
CA LEU A 358 11.36 -21.64 3.74
C LEU A 358 12.03 -20.89 2.58
N GLY A 359 11.95 -19.55 2.55
CA GLY A 359 12.68 -18.69 1.63
C GLY A 359 14.15 -18.45 2.03
N LEU A 360 14.52 -18.79 3.27
CA LEU A 360 15.86 -18.55 3.80
C LEU A 360 16.85 -19.62 3.34
N ARG A 361 18.04 -19.18 2.91
CA ARG A 361 19.14 -20.03 2.46
C ARG A 361 20.40 -19.70 3.26
N LYS A 362 21.04 -20.73 3.85
CA LYS A 362 22.43 -20.60 4.31
C LYS A 362 23.39 -21.05 3.22
N MET A 363 24.57 -20.47 3.25
CA MET A 363 25.57 -20.69 2.23
C MET A 363 26.54 -21.77 2.69
N VAL A 364 26.69 -22.83 1.90
CA VAL A 364 27.83 -23.73 1.99
C VAL A 364 28.92 -23.18 1.08
N ILE A 365 30.10 -22.98 1.65
CA ILE A 365 31.29 -22.47 0.97
C ILE A 365 32.48 -23.38 1.27
N ARG A 366 33.60 -23.15 0.58
CA ARG A 366 34.88 -23.75 0.96
C ARG A 366 35.46 -22.98 2.15
N LYS A 367 36.04 -23.68 3.14
CA LYS A 367 36.65 -23.06 4.33
C LYS A 367 37.71 -22.00 3.98
N LYS A 368 38.48 -22.24 2.92
CA LYS A 368 39.50 -21.29 2.43
C LYS A 368 38.92 -19.96 1.91
N ASP A 369 37.62 -19.92 1.60
CA ASP A 369 36.97 -18.72 1.07
C ASP A 369 36.18 -17.95 2.14
N VAL A 370 36.21 -18.37 3.41
CA VAL A 370 35.49 -17.69 4.51
C VAL A 370 35.80 -16.19 4.52
N ALA A 371 37.08 -15.80 4.46
CA ALA A 371 37.49 -14.40 4.44
C ALA A 371 36.91 -13.61 3.25
N ARG A 372 36.79 -14.24 2.06
CA ARG A 372 36.16 -13.63 0.88
C ARG A 372 34.67 -13.37 1.11
N PHE A 373 33.96 -14.30 1.75
CA PHE A 373 32.52 -14.17 2.02
C PHE A 373 32.23 -13.25 3.24
N THR A 374 33.15 -13.13 4.19
CA THR A 374 33.07 -12.11 5.26
C THR A 374 33.06 -10.69 4.68
N ASN A 375 33.71 -10.46 3.54
CA ASN A 375 33.78 -9.14 2.90
C ASN A 375 32.55 -8.78 2.05
N ILE A 376 31.56 -9.66 1.90
CA ILE A 376 30.33 -9.36 1.13
C ILE A 376 29.45 -8.36 1.90
N GLN A 377 29.15 -7.22 1.30
CA GLN A 377 28.36 -6.14 1.92
C GLN A 377 27.09 -5.81 1.12
N SER A 378 26.99 -6.21 -0.15
CA SER A 378 25.90 -5.85 -1.04
C SER A 378 25.47 -7.01 -1.93
N ILE A 379 24.28 -6.89 -2.54
CA ILE A 379 23.86 -7.82 -3.58
C ILE A 379 24.75 -7.77 -4.82
N ASP A 380 25.38 -6.63 -5.09
CA ASP A 380 26.28 -6.46 -6.22
C ASP A 380 27.55 -7.30 -6.06
N ASP A 381 28.03 -7.51 -4.83
CA ASP A 381 29.17 -8.39 -4.56
C ASP A 381 28.89 -9.82 -5.01
N PHE A 382 27.64 -10.29 -4.88
CA PHE A 382 27.23 -11.62 -5.33
C PHE A 382 27.21 -11.78 -6.86
N LYS A 383 27.08 -10.69 -7.63
CA LYS A 383 27.06 -10.76 -9.10
C LYS A 383 28.40 -11.21 -9.68
N SER A 384 29.49 -11.02 -8.93
CA SER A 384 30.82 -11.52 -9.27
C SER A 384 31.03 -13.00 -8.91
N LEU A 385 30.06 -13.62 -8.24
CA LEU A 385 30.11 -14.99 -7.73
C LEU A 385 29.21 -15.91 -8.56
N ARG A 386 29.58 -17.19 -8.61
CA ARG A 386 28.79 -18.25 -9.23
C ARG A 386 28.08 -19.07 -8.17
N VAL A 387 26.78 -19.28 -8.34
CA VAL A 387 25.95 -20.06 -7.41
C VAL A 387 25.70 -21.46 -7.95
N GLY A 388 25.88 -22.47 -7.09
CA GLY A 388 25.51 -23.85 -7.39
C GLY A 388 24.03 -24.09 -7.21
N GLN A 389 23.37 -24.69 -8.20
CA GLN A 389 21.96 -25.08 -8.12
C GLN A 389 21.72 -26.46 -8.72
N ARG A 390 20.68 -27.15 -8.25
CA ARG A 390 20.28 -28.41 -8.91
C ARG A 390 19.78 -28.11 -10.31
N ARG A 391 20.09 -28.98 -11.28
CA ARG A 391 19.57 -28.91 -12.64
C ARG A 391 18.04 -28.85 -12.58
N GLN A 392 17.45 -27.91 -13.34
CA GLN A 392 16.02 -27.61 -13.35
C GLN A 392 15.43 -27.10 -12.02
N SER A 393 16.26 -26.65 -11.06
CA SER A 393 15.77 -25.95 -9.87
C SER A 393 15.02 -24.68 -10.27
N SER A 394 13.80 -24.52 -9.76
CA SER A 394 12.99 -23.30 -9.91
C SER A 394 13.72 -22.08 -9.34
N GLU A 395 14.52 -22.28 -8.29
CA GLU A 395 15.32 -21.22 -7.66
C GLU A 395 16.36 -20.62 -8.61
N SER A 396 16.79 -21.35 -9.65
CA SER A 396 17.77 -20.84 -10.62
C SER A 396 17.32 -19.52 -11.26
N LYS A 397 16.01 -19.31 -11.41
CA LYS A 397 15.49 -18.05 -11.97
C LYS A 397 15.67 -16.87 -11.01
N ILE A 398 15.57 -17.11 -9.71
CA ILE A 398 15.67 -16.07 -8.66
C ILE A 398 17.08 -15.48 -8.67
N TYR A 399 18.10 -16.33 -8.68
CA TYR A 399 19.50 -15.90 -8.77
C TYR A 399 19.80 -15.21 -10.10
N ARG A 400 19.34 -15.75 -11.23
CA ARG A 400 19.52 -15.12 -12.55
C ARG A 400 18.85 -13.75 -12.65
N ALA A 401 17.63 -13.61 -12.12
CA ALA A 401 16.91 -12.33 -12.09
C ALA A 401 17.65 -11.28 -11.23
N SER A 402 18.45 -11.74 -10.27
CA SER A 402 19.32 -10.88 -9.45
C SER A 402 20.70 -10.63 -10.07
N GLY A 403 20.94 -11.13 -11.29
CA GLY A 403 22.22 -10.97 -12.01
C GLY A 403 23.33 -11.91 -11.53
N ILE A 404 22.99 -13.00 -10.83
CA ILE A 404 23.95 -13.98 -10.31
C ILE A 404 24.06 -15.17 -11.28
N GLU A 405 25.28 -15.56 -11.64
CA GLU A 405 25.53 -16.69 -12.55
C GLU A 405 25.23 -18.03 -11.86
N VAL A 406 24.44 -18.88 -12.51
CA VAL A 406 24.02 -20.18 -11.96
C VAL A 406 24.73 -21.34 -12.65
N VAL A 407 25.46 -22.13 -11.86
CA VAL A 407 26.09 -23.38 -12.27
C VAL A 407 25.24 -24.56 -11.81
N SER A 408 24.89 -25.46 -12.74
CA SER A 408 23.94 -26.55 -12.46
C SER A 408 24.62 -27.91 -12.24
N GLY A 409 24.20 -28.63 -11.20
CA GLY A 409 24.60 -30.02 -10.92
C GLY A 409 23.41 -30.98 -10.86
N ARG A 410 23.61 -32.29 -11.05
CA ARG A 410 22.51 -33.27 -11.11
C ARG A 410 21.86 -33.54 -9.75
N ASN A 411 22.66 -33.55 -8.69
CA ASN A 411 22.23 -33.82 -7.33
C ASN A 411 23.14 -33.11 -6.33
N ILE A 412 22.79 -33.19 -5.04
CA ILE A 412 23.53 -32.50 -3.97
C ILE A 412 24.99 -32.98 -3.85
N HIS A 413 25.25 -34.29 -3.97
CA HIS A 413 26.61 -34.84 -3.89
C HIS A 413 27.51 -34.26 -4.99
N GLN A 414 27.03 -34.26 -6.24
CA GLN A 414 27.78 -33.68 -7.35
C GLN A 414 28.00 -32.18 -7.15
N LEU A 415 27.01 -31.44 -6.63
CA LEU A 415 27.17 -30.02 -6.35
C LEU A 415 28.24 -29.77 -5.28
N LEU A 416 28.33 -30.60 -4.25
CA LEU A 416 29.36 -30.49 -3.22
C LEU A 416 30.77 -30.78 -3.77
N GLU A 417 30.91 -31.80 -4.63
CA GLU A 417 32.18 -32.06 -5.35
C GLU A 417 32.54 -30.88 -6.25
N MET A 418 31.60 -30.38 -7.05
CA MET A 418 31.80 -29.21 -7.91
C MET A 418 32.15 -27.94 -7.11
N LEU A 419 31.56 -27.75 -5.93
CA LEU A 419 31.91 -26.66 -5.03
C LEU A 419 33.35 -26.84 -4.56
N ARG A 420 33.76 -28.02 -4.08
CA ARG A 420 35.15 -28.29 -3.66
C ARG A 420 36.14 -28.00 -4.79
N ASP A 421 35.80 -28.46 -6.00
CA ASP A 421 36.64 -28.42 -7.19
C ASP A 421 36.57 -27.04 -7.93
N ARG A 422 35.98 -26.02 -7.29
CA ARG A 422 35.94 -24.61 -7.75
C ARG A 422 35.16 -24.35 -9.05
N HIS A 423 34.19 -25.20 -9.39
CA HIS A 423 33.29 -24.93 -10.51
C HIS A 423 32.32 -23.76 -10.24
N PHE A 424 32.03 -23.46 -8.98
CA PHE A 424 31.26 -22.30 -8.54
C PHE A 424 31.67 -21.87 -7.13
N ASP A 425 31.14 -20.78 -6.60
CA ASP A 425 31.66 -20.14 -5.38
C ASP A 425 30.91 -20.51 -4.09
N TYR A 426 29.60 -20.73 -4.17
CA TYR A 426 28.79 -21.12 -3.02
C TYR A 426 27.58 -21.97 -3.41
N LEU A 427 27.08 -22.76 -2.46
CA LEU A 427 25.89 -23.57 -2.58
C LEU A 427 24.85 -23.16 -1.52
N PRO A 428 23.76 -22.48 -1.90
CA PRO A 428 22.69 -22.11 -0.99
C PRO A 428 21.85 -23.35 -0.68
N LEU A 429 21.64 -23.64 0.61
CA LEU A 429 20.80 -24.72 1.08
C LEU A 429 19.65 -24.18 1.91
N SER A 430 18.48 -24.81 1.78
CA SER A 430 17.34 -24.50 2.64
C SER A 430 17.65 -24.85 4.10
N ILE A 431 16.95 -24.20 5.02
CA ILE A 431 17.00 -24.50 6.45
C ILE A 431 16.82 -26.00 6.75
N LEU A 432 15.99 -26.69 5.95
CA LEU A 432 15.68 -28.12 6.11
C LEU A 432 16.78 -29.03 5.59
N ASP A 433 17.58 -28.55 4.62
CA ASP A 433 18.66 -29.33 4.01
C ASP A 433 19.97 -29.18 4.79
N ILE A 434 20.14 -28.10 5.55
CA ILE A 434 21.34 -27.83 6.35
C ILE A 434 21.49 -28.83 7.51
N GLU A 435 20.40 -29.26 8.13
CA GLU A 435 20.49 -30.26 9.20
C GLU A 435 20.89 -31.64 8.66
N LYS A 436 20.31 -32.03 7.52
CA LYS A 436 20.74 -33.23 6.79
C LYS A 436 22.20 -33.12 6.37
N PHE A 437 22.63 -31.93 5.96
CA PHE A 437 24.03 -31.65 5.66
C PHE A 437 24.93 -31.86 6.90
N SER A 438 24.51 -31.40 8.08
CA SER A 438 25.29 -31.58 9.32
C SER A 438 25.33 -33.02 9.83
N ALA A 439 24.31 -33.83 9.56
CA ALA A 439 24.18 -35.20 10.05
C ALA A 439 24.78 -36.27 9.11
N ASP A 440 24.60 -36.13 7.78
CA ASP A 440 24.95 -37.19 6.82
C ASP A 440 26.33 -37.01 6.16
N TYR A 441 27.00 -35.86 6.35
CA TYR A 441 28.17 -35.47 5.53
C TYR A 441 29.44 -35.14 6.32
N GLU A 442 29.75 -35.91 7.36
CA GLU A 442 31.01 -35.80 8.12
C GLU A 442 32.26 -35.79 7.20
N ASN A 443 32.23 -36.51 6.07
CA ASN A 443 33.34 -36.55 5.10
C ASN A 443 33.53 -35.27 4.26
N PHE A 444 32.48 -34.46 4.05
CA PHE A 444 32.61 -33.17 3.33
C PHE A 444 32.96 -32.02 4.28
N SER A 445 32.80 -32.23 5.60
CA SER A 445 33.04 -31.24 6.64
C SER A 445 34.50 -30.77 6.75
N ALA A 446 35.46 -31.54 6.22
CA ALA A 446 36.89 -31.21 6.32
C ALA A 446 37.25 -29.91 5.57
N GLU A 447 36.69 -29.70 4.37
CA GLU A 447 37.05 -28.58 3.47
C GLU A 447 35.91 -27.58 3.23
N LEU A 448 34.67 -27.94 3.54
CA LEU A 448 33.50 -27.07 3.39
C LEU A 448 33.04 -26.53 4.75
N SER A 449 32.37 -25.38 4.73
CA SER A 449 31.82 -24.72 5.90
C SER A 449 30.49 -24.06 5.56
N ILE A 450 29.56 -24.08 6.51
CA ILE A 450 28.33 -23.30 6.45
C ILE A 450 28.63 -21.91 7.03
N MET A 451 28.22 -20.87 6.33
CA MET A 451 28.25 -19.50 6.85
C MET A 451 27.12 -19.30 7.87
N ASP A 452 27.48 -18.89 9.08
CA ASP A 452 26.50 -18.63 10.16
C ASP A 452 25.97 -17.20 10.14
N ASP A 453 26.71 -16.27 9.57
CA ASP A 453 26.46 -14.83 9.58
C ASP A 453 26.07 -14.28 8.20
N LEU A 454 25.92 -15.13 7.18
CA LEU A 454 25.61 -14.71 5.82
C LEU A 454 24.50 -15.59 5.24
N ASN A 455 23.36 -14.95 4.94
CA ASN A 455 22.16 -15.63 4.49
C ASN A 455 21.58 -14.93 3.25
N ILE A 456 20.86 -15.69 2.43
CA ILE A 456 20.01 -15.16 1.37
C ILE A 456 18.57 -15.45 1.74
N TYR A 457 17.68 -14.48 1.54
CA TYR A 457 16.24 -14.67 1.64
C TYR A 457 15.55 -14.23 0.37
N TYR A 458 14.54 -14.97 -0.04
CA TYR A 458 13.56 -14.53 -1.02
C TYR A 458 12.19 -15.11 -0.67
N PRO A 459 11.11 -14.35 -0.89
CA PRO A 459 9.77 -14.85 -0.63
C PRO A 459 9.43 -16.03 -1.54
N ILE A 460 8.69 -17.00 -1.01
CA ILE A 460 8.19 -18.16 -1.77
C ILE A 460 6.65 -18.12 -1.82
N SER A 461 6.06 -18.51 -2.96
CA SER A 461 4.60 -18.65 -3.09
C SER A 461 4.11 -19.83 -2.26
N SER A 462 2.99 -19.65 -1.55
CA SER A 462 2.28 -20.71 -0.80
C SER A 462 1.91 -21.93 -1.67
N HIS A 463 1.80 -21.74 -2.99
CA HIS A 463 1.48 -22.78 -3.97
C HIS A 463 2.69 -23.67 -4.35
N THR A 464 3.93 -23.23 -4.10
CA THR A 464 5.15 -24.00 -4.41
C THR A 464 5.49 -25.08 -3.37
N ASN A 465 4.71 -25.18 -2.29
CA ASN A 465 4.84 -26.18 -1.22
C ASN A 465 4.72 -27.66 -1.67
N ASN A 466 4.50 -27.93 -2.96
CA ASN A 466 4.43 -29.30 -3.48
C ASN A 466 5.79 -30.02 -3.58
N ALA A 467 6.92 -29.32 -3.73
CA ALA A 467 8.19 -30.01 -3.99
C ALA A 467 8.93 -30.39 -2.70
N HIS A 468 9.03 -29.47 -1.73
CA HIS A 468 9.83 -29.68 -0.52
C HIS A 468 9.10 -30.53 0.54
N VAL A 469 7.76 -30.42 0.64
CA VAL A 469 6.95 -31.24 1.54
C VAL A 469 6.88 -32.69 1.04
N ASN A 470 6.80 -32.92 -0.27
CA ASN A 470 6.78 -34.27 -0.85
C ASN A 470 8.09 -35.04 -0.64
N ILE A 471 9.24 -34.36 -0.52
CA ILE A 471 10.53 -35.02 -0.27
C ILE A 471 10.61 -35.51 1.19
N ALA A 472 10.02 -34.77 2.14
CA ALA A 472 9.92 -35.22 3.53
C ALA A 472 8.96 -36.41 3.68
N GLN A 473 7.87 -36.44 2.90
CA GLN A 473 6.88 -37.52 2.95
C GLN A 473 7.28 -38.77 2.14
N LYS A 474 8.02 -38.65 1.03
CA LYS A 474 8.42 -39.82 0.23
C LYS A 474 9.50 -40.71 0.85
N LYS A 475 10.22 -40.24 1.86
CA LYS A 475 11.29 -41.01 2.51
C LYS A 475 10.83 -41.83 3.74
N SER A 476 9.57 -41.72 4.16
CA SER A 476 8.97 -42.56 5.21
C SER A 476 8.22 -43.78 4.69
N ALA A 477 8.22 -44.03 3.37
CA ALA A 477 7.73 -45.30 2.84
C ALA A 477 8.76 -46.40 3.11
N PRO A 478 8.45 -47.46 3.88
CA PRO A 478 9.38 -48.54 4.10
C PRO A 478 9.65 -49.24 2.76
N SER A 479 10.93 -49.42 2.43
CA SER A 479 11.34 -50.29 1.34
C SER A 479 10.73 -51.67 1.56
N ALA A 480 9.93 -52.14 0.60
CA ALA A 480 9.35 -53.47 0.60
C ALA A 480 10.45 -54.55 0.57
N ARG A 481 10.85 -55.01 1.76
CA ARG A 481 11.32 -56.37 2.07
C ARG A 481 11.67 -56.43 3.54
N LEU A 482 10.80 -57.07 4.33
CA LEU A 482 11.13 -57.96 5.45
C LEU A 482 9.80 -58.49 5.99
N GLN A 483 9.59 -59.79 5.84
CA GLN A 483 8.55 -60.55 6.50
C GLN A 483 8.87 -60.64 8.01
N ASP A 484 7.81 -60.64 8.82
CA ASP A 484 7.74 -61.17 10.19
C ASP A 484 8.69 -60.60 11.26
N LYS A 485 8.15 -59.73 12.13
CA LYS A 485 7.94 -59.97 13.58
C LYS A 485 7.70 -58.65 14.33
N GLY A 486 6.65 -58.63 15.15
CA GLY A 486 6.64 -57.90 16.43
C GLY A 486 6.15 -56.44 16.40
N GLN A 487 4.97 -56.25 16.98
CA GLN A 487 4.34 -54.99 17.35
C GLN A 487 5.30 -53.97 17.99
N ALA A 488 5.53 -52.83 17.34
CA ALA A 488 5.89 -51.57 17.98
C ALA A 488 5.35 -50.42 17.10
N SER A 489 4.25 -49.80 17.51
CA SER A 489 3.74 -48.58 16.85
C SER A 489 4.61 -47.40 17.30
N ILE A 490 5.56 -47.01 16.45
CA ILE A 490 6.27 -45.73 16.60
C ILE A 490 5.42 -44.67 15.90
N ASP A 491 5.04 -43.65 16.67
CA ASP A 491 4.21 -42.52 16.25
C ASP A 491 5.06 -41.50 15.48
N ASP A 492 5.32 -41.78 14.20
CA ASP A 492 6.24 -41.06 13.30
C ASP A 492 5.94 -39.56 13.13
N ASN A 493 4.72 -39.10 13.42
CA ASN A 493 4.33 -37.69 13.31
C ASN A 493 4.88 -36.81 14.44
N ASN A 494 5.18 -37.40 15.61
CA ASN A 494 5.68 -36.65 16.77
C ASN A 494 7.19 -36.36 16.67
N ASP A 495 7.97 -37.26 16.05
CA ASP A 495 9.41 -37.06 15.89
C ASP A 495 9.75 -36.08 14.77
N LEU A 496 9.00 -36.07 13.66
CA LEU A 496 9.13 -35.02 12.65
C LEU A 496 8.84 -33.65 13.25
N ASN A 497 7.73 -33.46 13.96
CA ASN A 497 7.41 -32.18 14.60
C ASN A 497 8.47 -31.75 15.63
N ARG A 498 9.04 -32.68 16.40
CA ARG A 498 10.13 -32.37 17.35
C ARG A 498 11.43 -32.00 16.66
N LEU A 499 11.79 -32.71 15.58
CA LEU A 499 12.92 -32.36 14.74
C LEU A 499 12.71 -30.97 14.16
N PHE A 500 11.59 -30.73 13.46
CA PHE A 500 11.20 -29.42 12.91
C PHE A 500 11.29 -28.27 13.92
N GLN A 501 10.80 -28.45 15.15
CA GLN A 501 10.84 -27.41 16.19
C GLN A 501 12.26 -27.14 16.72
N ARG A 502 13.12 -28.16 16.80
CA ARG A 502 14.53 -28.00 17.22
C ARG A 502 15.35 -27.27 16.13
N SER A 503 15.15 -27.63 14.86
CA SER A 503 15.79 -26.98 13.71
C SER A 503 15.45 -25.51 13.59
N PHE A 504 14.19 -25.19 13.87
CA PHE A 504 13.69 -23.83 13.77
C PHE A 504 14.30 -22.94 14.84
N LYS A 505 14.43 -23.44 16.08
CA LYS A 505 15.04 -22.69 17.17
C LYS A 505 16.50 -22.37 16.92
N SER A 506 17.32 -23.34 16.48
CA SER A 506 18.74 -23.10 16.22
C SER A 506 18.97 -22.08 15.09
N VAL A 507 18.10 -22.07 14.08
CA VAL A 507 18.18 -21.12 12.97
C VAL A 507 17.64 -19.76 13.37
N LEU A 508 16.54 -19.69 14.13
CA LEU A 508 16.08 -18.43 14.71
C LEU A 508 17.13 -17.83 15.64
N ASP A 509 17.83 -18.64 16.44
CA ASP A 509 18.92 -18.19 17.31
C ASP A 509 20.11 -17.68 16.48
N ALA A 510 20.43 -18.32 15.35
CA ALA A 510 21.45 -17.87 14.40
C ALA A 510 21.05 -16.59 13.64
N LEU A 511 19.78 -16.45 13.25
CA LEU A 511 19.25 -15.22 12.66
C LEU A 511 19.23 -14.06 13.67
N ASN A 512 18.96 -14.36 14.94
CA ASN A 512 18.98 -13.40 16.04
C ASN A 512 20.39 -13.04 16.53
N ASN A 513 21.45 -13.64 15.95
CA ASN A 513 22.83 -13.25 16.18
C ASN A 513 23.08 -11.82 15.68
N LYS A 514 23.73 -10.97 16.49
CA LYS A 514 23.97 -9.55 16.16
C LYS A 514 24.74 -9.32 14.86
N ASN A 515 25.48 -10.33 14.39
CA ASN A 515 26.31 -10.23 13.19
C ASN A 515 25.68 -10.87 11.95
N SER A 516 24.44 -11.36 12.04
CA SER A 516 23.77 -12.01 10.90
C SER A 516 23.42 -10.99 9.80
N ARG A 517 23.91 -11.25 8.59
CA ARG A 517 23.62 -10.51 7.36
C ARG A 517 22.63 -11.32 6.53
N VAL A 518 21.57 -10.65 6.06
CA VAL A 518 20.56 -11.27 5.18
C VAL A 518 20.43 -10.45 3.92
N PHE A 519 20.71 -11.07 2.79
CA PHE A 519 20.59 -10.49 1.47
C PHE A 519 19.26 -10.90 0.85
N ILE A 520 18.47 -9.90 0.45
CA ILE A 520 17.13 -10.11 -0.05
C ILE A 520 17.14 -10.17 -1.58
N LEU A 521 16.60 -11.25 -2.15
CA LEU A 521 16.35 -11.36 -3.59
C LEU A 521 14.85 -11.25 -3.87
N ARG A 522 14.52 -10.70 -5.04
CA ARG A 522 13.15 -10.74 -5.55
C ARG A 522 12.92 -12.09 -6.23
N ASN A 523 11.81 -12.74 -5.90
CA ASN A 523 11.35 -13.93 -6.58
C ASN A 523 10.56 -13.51 -7.84
N PRO A 524 11.06 -13.80 -9.06
CA PRO A 524 10.42 -13.40 -10.31
C PRO A 524 9.16 -14.22 -10.63
N ASP A 525 8.90 -15.32 -9.92
CA ASP A 525 7.63 -16.05 -10.02
C ASP A 525 6.54 -15.38 -9.14
N LEU A 526 6.88 -14.36 -8.34
CA LEU A 526 5.94 -13.46 -7.66
C LEU A 526 5.88 -12.11 -8.36
N SER A 527 4.78 -11.37 -8.20
CA SER A 527 4.72 -10.00 -8.68
C SER A 527 5.73 -9.10 -7.95
N ALA A 528 6.07 -7.96 -8.54
CA ALA A 528 6.91 -6.96 -7.87
C ALA A 528 6.30 -6.52 -6.52
N THR A 529 4.97 -6.32 -6.48
CA THR A 529 4.26 -5.93 -5.27
C THR A 529 4.30 -7.00 -4.18
N HIS A 530 4.12 -8.28 -4.52
CA HIS A 530 4.24 -9.38 -3.55
C HIS A 530 5.64 -9.46 -2.96
N ASN A 531 6.66 -9.26 -3.79
CA ASN A 531 8.02 -9.12 -3.29
C ASN A 531 8.11 -7.95 -2.30
N CYS A 532 7.61 -6.77 -2.67
CA CYS A 532 7.60 -5.58 -1.82
C CYS A 532 6.75 -5.71 -0.53
N GLN A 533 5.87 -6.71 -0.44
CA GLN A 533 5.04 -6.98 0.74
C GLN A 533 5.66 -8.02 1.67
N LEU A 534 6.04 -9.19 1.12
CA LEU A 534 6.54 -10.33 1.89
C LEU A 534 7.95 -10.08 2.44
N ILE A 535 8.76 -9.26 1.75
CA ILE A 535 10.10 -8.91 2.21
C ILE A 535 10.05 -8.09 3.51
N PRO A 536 9.33 -6.94 3.58
CA PRO A 536 9.20 -6.20 4.83
C PRO A 536 8.51 -7.00 5.94
N GLN A 537 7.52 -7.85 5.62
CA GLN A 537 6.87 -8.71 6.62
C GLN A 537 7.88 -9.66 7.27
N PHE A 538 8.66 -10.39 6.46
CA PHE A 538 9.72 -11.26 6.94
C PHE A 538 10.75 -10.50 7.80
N ILE A 539 11.17 -9.34 7.31
CA ILE A 539 12.11 -8.47 8.05
C ILE A 539 11.53 -8.07 9.42
N ASN A 540 10.29 -7.61 9.47
CA ASN A 540 9.66 -7.16 10.71
C ASN A 540 9.39 -8.31 11.68
N GLU A 541 9.02 -9.48 11.18
CA GLU A 541 8.73 -10.64 12.02
C GLU A 541 10.00 -11.22 12.66
N TYR A 542 11.08 -11.34 11.88
CA TYR A 542 12.27 -12.08 12.31
C TYR A 542 13.48 -11.20 12.68
N PHE A 543 13.49 -9.92 12.28
CA PHE A 543 14.65 -9.02 12.45
C PHE A 543 14.35 -7.70 13.18
N SER A 544 13.10 -7.45 13.59
CA SER A 544 12.65 -6.18 14.22
C SER A 544 13.35 -5.80 15.53
N LYS A 545 14.23 -6.63 16.08
CA LYS A 545 14.99 -6.30 17.30
C LYS A 545 16.40 -5.73 17.07
N LYS A 546 17.05 -5.79 15.89
CA LYS A 546 18.45 -5.32 15.71
C LYS A 546 18.84 -4.87 14.30
N SER A 547 19.94 -4.11 14.24
CA SER A 547 20.31 -3.06 13.28
C SER A 547 21.25 -3.45 12.12
N ASN A 548 21.25 -4.68 11.59
CA ASN A 548 22.21 -5.09 10.54
C ASN A 548 21.56 -5.66 9.26
N ILE A 549 20.49 -5.01 8.78
CA ILE A 549 19.94 -5.30 7.44
C ILE A 549 20.67 -4.42 6.43
N MET A 550 21.54 -5.00 5.61
CA MET A 550 22.12 -4.28 4.48
C MET A 550 21.10 -4.18 3.35
N HIS A 551 20.93 -2.94 2.89
CA HIS A 551 19.75 -2.41 2.19
C HIS A 551 19.35 -3.13 0.89
N ILE A 552 18.03 -3.10 0.67
CA ILE A 552 17.31 -3.37 -0.58
C ILE A 552 17.49 -2.16 -1.52
N ARG A 553 17.78 -2.41 -2.81
CA ARG A 553 17.43 -1.49 -3.90
C ARG A 553 16.11 -1.91 -4.54
#